data_AF-A0AAV2MR32-F1
#
_entry.id   AF-A0AAV2MR32-F1
#
_cell.length_a   1.000
_cell.length_b   1.000
_cell.length_c   1.000
_cell.angle_alpha   90.00
_cell.angle_beta   90.00
_cell.angle_gamma   90.00
#
_symmetry.space_group_name_H-M   'P 1'
#
loop_
_entity.id
_entity.type
_entity.pdbx_description
1 polymer ?
#
loop_
_entity_poly.entity_id
_entity_poly.type
_entity_poly.pdbx_seq_one_letter_code
_entity_poly.pdbx_strand_id
1 'polypeptide(L)'
;MGQWESARVGQWDSGRVGQWDSGRVDQWESGTVGRWKSGTVGEWTSGRVDQWESGTVGEWTSGRVDQWESGTVGEWDSGTVEEWDSGRVGAWTSGTVGQWKRGPVGKWTSGPVGQWVAGWSHRAGL
;
A
#
# COMPACT_ATOMS: atom_id res chain seq x y z
N MET A 1 1.65 14.42 17.08
CA MET A 1 1.97 13.42 16.04
C MET A 1 3.40 13.69 15.58
N GLY A 2 4.28 12.69 15.67
CA GLY A 2 5.71 12.87 15.37
C GLY A 2 6.02 12.78 13.88
N GLN A 3 7.11 13.42 13.48
CA GLN A 3 7.74 13.24 12.17
C GLN A 3 8.96 12.35 12.36
N TRP A 4 9.14 11.39 11.44
CA TRP A 4 10.26 10.47 11.45
C TRP A 4 11.03 10.64 10.13
N GLU A 5 12.23 11.21 10.21
CA GLU A 5 13.03 11.50 9.01
C GLU A 5 13.72 10.24 8.46
N SER A 6 14.24 9.40 9.36
CA SER A 6 14.94 8.15 9.04
C SER A 6 14.92 7.23 10.25
N ALA A 7 14.21 6.11 10.17
CA ALA A 7 14.21 5.13 11.24
C ALA A 7 14.22 3.68 10.77
N ARG A 8 14.73 2.81 11.64
CA ARG A 8 14.58 1.37 11.53
C ARG A 8 13.80 0.89 12.74
N VAL A 9 12.63 0.32 12.50
CA VAL A 9 11.78 -0.25 13.53
C VAL A 9 11.61 -1.72 13.21
N GLY A 10 11.87 -2.59 14.19
CA GLY A 10 11.57 -4.02 14.03
C GLY A 10 10.07 -4.23 13.99
N GLN A 11 9.40 -3.92 15.11
CA GLN A 11 7.96 -4.12 15.26
C GLN A 11 7.30 -2.83 15.72
N TRP A 12 6.16 -2.52 15.11
CA TRP A 12 5.25 -1.45 15.51
C TRP A 12 3.87 -2.04 15.78
N ASP A 13 3.51 -2.16 17.06
CA ASP A 13 2.25 -2.82 17.46
C ASP A 13 1.04 -1.91 17.22
N SER A 14 1.13 -0.65 17.67
CA SER A 14 0.06 0.33 17.53
C SER A 14 0.56 1.76 17.69
N GLY A 15 -0.17 2.72 17.11
CA GLY A 15 0.07 4.14 17.35
C GLY A 15 -0.32 5.05 16.19
N ARG A 16 0.07 6.32 16.30
CA ARG A 16 -0.11 7.33 15.25
C ARG A 16 1.21 7.96 14.86
N VAL A 17 1.51 7.96 13.56
CA VAL A 17 2.63 8.68 12.96
C VAL A 17 2.07 9.80 12.09
N GLY A 18 2.58 11.01 12.27
CA GLY A 18 2.18 12.12 11.40
C GLY A 18 2.80 11.96 10.03
N GLN A 19 4.12 11.84 9.99
CA GLN A 19 4.90 11.70 8.77
C GLN A 19 6.06 10.73 8.98
N TRP A 20 6.24 9.84 8.01
CA TRP A 20 7.38 8.96 7.89
C TRP A 20 8.06 9.22 6.55
N ASP A 21 9.19 9.92 6.57
CA ASP A 21 9.87 10.32 5.35
C ASP A 21 10.64 9.16 4.73
N SER A 22 11.44 8.46 5.54
CA SER A 22 12.22 7.32 5.05
C SER A 22 12.56 6.34 6.15
N GLY A 23 12.97 5.13 5.75
CA GLY A 23 13.41 4.10 6.67
C GLY A 23 12.80 2.74 6.39
N ARG A 24 12.94 1.84 7.36
CA ARG A 24 12.44 0.46 7.28
C ARG A 24 11.61 0.13 8.51
N VAL A 25 10.48 -0.50 8.30
CA VAL A 25 9.73 -1.21 9.34
C VAL A 25 9.65 -2.67 8.93
N ASP A 26 10.06 -3.59 9.80
CA ASP A 26 9.90 -5.01 9.46
C ASP A 26 8.44 -5.43 9.58
N GLN A 27 7.78 -5.10 10.69
CA GLN A 27 6.38 -5.44 10.96
C GLN A 27 5.60 -4.24 11.52
N TRP A 28 4.47 -3.93 10.86
CA TRP A 28 3.50 -2.95 11.30
C TRP A 28 2.16 -3.65 11.56
N GLU A 29 1.82 -3.89 12.83
CA GLU A 29 0.60 -4.62 13.17
C GLU A 29 -0.65 -3.77 13.01
N SER A 30 -0.63 -2.55 13.56
CA SER A 30 -1.76 -1.62 13.52
C SER A 30 -1.34 -0.17 13.67
N GLY A 31 -2.22 0.76 13.26
CA GLY A 31 -2.05 2.18 13.53
C GLY A 31 -2.57 3.09 12.44
N THR A 32 -2.21 4.38 12.55
CA THR A 32 -2.53 5.38 11.54
C THR A 32 -1.28 6.15 11.14
N VAL A 33 -1.07 6.32 9.85
CA VAL A 33 -0.01 7.17 9.30
C VAL A 33 -0.65 8.25 8.43
N GLY A 34 -0.32 9.52 8.70
CA GLY A 34 -0.75 10.62 7.83
C GLY A 34 -0.07 10.53 6.46
N ARG A 35 1.28 10.59 6.45
CA ARG A 35 2.06 10.46 5.21
C ARG A 35 3.22 9.49 5.37
N TRP A 36 3.38 8.59 4.39
CA TRP A 36 4.54 7.74 4.19
C TRP A 36 5.19 8.06 2.85
N LYS A 37 6.46 8.46 2.80
CA LYS A 37 7.06 9.04 1.58
C LYS A 37 8.08 8.19 0.83
N SER A 38 8.95 7.49 1.54
CA SER A 38 10.06 6.74 0.90
C SER A 38 10.66 5.71 1.85
N GLY A 39 9.82 4.81 2.34
CA GLY A 39 10.22 3.73 3.24
C GLY A 39 9.82 2.35 2.74
N THR A 40 10.45 1.33 3.33
CA THR A 40 10.10 -0.07 3.12
C THR A 40 9.36 -0.61 4.33
N VAL A 41 8.26 -1.30 4.12
CA VAL A 41 7.60 -2.12 5.13
C VAL A 41 7.68 -3.58 4.70
N GLY A 42 8.10 -4.47 5.60
CA GLY A 42 8.03 -5.92 5.35
C GLY A 42 6.57 -6.36 5.30
N GLU A 43 5.93 -6.33 6.47
CA GLU A 43 4.54 -6.74 6.67
C GLU A 43 3.72 -5.59 7.26
N TRP A 44 2.58 -5.27 6.66
CA TRP A 44 1.58 -4.35 7.16
C TRP A 44 0.26 -5.10 7.41
N THR A 45 -0.09 -5.36 8.66
CA THR A 45 -1.22 -6.26 9.00
C THR A 45 -2.58 -5.56 9.07
N SER A 46 -2.60 -4.30 9.50
CA SER A 46 -3.83 -3.52 9.58
C SER A 46 -3.54 -2.02 9.78
N GLY A 47 -4.55 -1.18 9.60
CA GLY A 47 -4.45 0.25 9.89
C GLY A 47 -4.86 1.14 8.72
N ARG A 48 -4.62 2.45 8.88
CA ARG A 48 -4.93 3.46 7.87
C ARG A 48 -3.68 4.24 7.49
N VAL A 49 -3.52 4.49 6.19
CA VAL A 49 -2.57 5.47 5.66
C VAL A 49 -3.33 6.47 4.81
N ASP A 50 -3.18 7.77 5.09
CA ASP A 50 -3.86 8.77 4.28
C ASP A 50 -3.11 8.96 2.94
N GLN A 51 -1.78 9.05 2.97
CA GLN A 51 -0.92 9.19 1.78
C GLN A 51 0.29 8.25 1.82
N TRP A 52 0.40 7.37 0.82
CA TRP A 52 1.58 6.55 0.57
C TRP A 52 2.23 6.95 -0.74
N GLU A 53 3.36 7.64 -0.66
CA GLU A 53 4.17 8.06 -1.81
C GLU A 53 5.40 7.15 -1.88
N SER A 54 5.78 6.66 -3.07
CA SER A 54 7.08 6.06 -3.43
C SER A 54 7.69 4.99 -2.49
N GLY A 55 6.90 4.38 -1.59
CA GLY A 55 7.35 3.35 -0.67
C GLY A 55 7.17 1.93 -1.22
N THR A 56 7.82 0.97 -0.58
CA THR A 56 7.66 -0.47 -0.90
C THR A 56 7.02 -1.20 0.28
N VAL A 57 6.08 -2.09 -0.01
CA VAL A 57 5.51 -3.02 0.97
C VAL A 57 5.69 -4.44 0.44
N GLY A 58 6.20 -5.34 1.29
CA GLY A 58 6.21 -6.77 0.98
C GLY A 58 4.78 -7.31 0.95
N GLU A 59 4.14 -7.31 2.10
CA GLU A 59 2.78 -7.82 2.31
C GLU A 59 1.90 -6.77 2.99
N TRP A 60 0.74 -6.51 2.40
CA TRP A 60 -0.29 -5.65 2.95
C TRP A 60 -1.56 -6.44 3.18
N THR A 61 -1.95 -6.59 4.44
CA THR A 61 -3.15 -7.29 4.88
C THR A 61 -4.13 -6.30 5.50
N SER A 62 -5.41 -6.39 5.16
CA SER A 62 -6.54 -5.77 5.90
C SER A 62 -6.40 -4.28 6.30
N GLY A 63 -5.66 -3.48 5.54
CA GLY A 63 -5.49 -2.04 5.78
C GLY A 63 -6.24 -1.16 4.78
N ARG A 64 -6.36 0.12 5.10
CA ARG A 64 -6.90 1.15 4.21
C ARG A 64 -5.84 2.14 3.80
N VAL A 65 -5.80 2.49 2.51
CA VAL A 65 -5.02 3.60 2.00
C VAL A 65 -5.96 4.55 1.26
N ASP A 66 -5.93 5.83 1.60
CA ASP A 66 -6.74 6.80 0.87
C ASP A 66 -6.05 7.15 -0.47
N GLN A 67 -4.75 7.43 -0.48
CA GLN A 67 -3.97 7.68 -1.71
C GLN A 67 -2.67 6.88 -1.77
N TRP A 68 -2.49 6.11 -2.84
CA TRP A 68 -1.26 5.38 -3.15
C TRP A 68 -0.62 5.92 -4.42
N GLU A 69 0.55 6.54 -4.32
CA GLU A 69 1.26 7.16 -5.44
C GLU A 69 2.65 6.53 -5.65
N SER A 70 2.88 5.97 -6.82
CA SER A 70 4.19 5.47 -7.27
C SER A 70 4.87 4.42 -6.36
N GLY A 71 4.15 3.80 -5.43
CA GLY A 71 4.68 2.74 -4.56
C GLY A 71 4.58 1.34 -5.17
N THR A 72 5.30 0.38 -4.58
CA THR A 72 5.24 -1.04 -4.96
C THR A 72 4.72 -1.89 -3.82
N VAL A 73 3.84 -2.84 -4.14
CA VAL A 73 3.38 -3.87 -3.20
C VAL A 73 3.66 -5.25 -3.79
N GLY A 74 4.26 -6.14 -3.00
CA GLY A 74 4.40 -7.55 -3.35
C GLY A 74 3.03 -8.22 -3.38
N GLU A 75 2.40 -8.32 -2.21
CA GLU A 75 1.09 -8.94 -2.02
C GLU A 75 0.12 -7.99 -1.29
N TRP A 76 -1.08 -7.87 -1.84
CA TRP A 76 -2.18 -7.12 -1.25
C TRP A 76 -3.35 -8.07 -0.96
N ASP A 77 -3.66 -8.27 0.32
CA ASP A 77 -4.77 -9.11 0.78
C ASP A 77 -5.81 -8.31 1.56
N SER A 78 -7.05 -8.31 1.06
CA SER A 78 -8.24 -7.84 1.77
C SER A 78 -8.19 -6.37 2.23
N GLY A 79 -7.31 -5.54 1.67
CA GLY A 79 -7.23 -4.10 1.94
C GLY A 79 -8.10 -3.25 1.00
N THR A 80 -8.29 -1.98 1.36
CA THR A 80 -9.00 -1.00 0.51
C THR A 80 -8.08 0.14 0.11
N VAL A 81 -8.14 0.54 -1.16
CA VAL A 81 -7.48 1.76 -1.66
C VAL A 81 -8.51 2.68 -2.30
N GLU A 82 -8.58 3.95 -1.92
CA GLU A 82 -9.48 4.89 -2.60
C GLU A 82 -8.93 5.32 -3.95
N GLU A 83 -7.68 5.79 -4.00
CA GLU A 83 -6.97 6.14 -5.25
C GLU A 83 -5.62 5.46 -5.38
N TRP A 84 -5.41 4.76 -6.49
CA TRP A 84 -4.13 4.16 -6.88
C TRP A 84 -3.58 4.87 -8.12
N ASP A 85 -2.47 5.59 -7.96
CA ASP A 85 -1.76 6.29 -9.02
C ASP A 85 -0.35 5.72 -9.24
N SER A 86 -0.12 5.16 -10.43
CA SER A 86 1.21 4.82 -10.94
C SER A 86 2.04 3.83 -10.11
N GLY A 87 1.44 3.05 -9.22
CA GLY A 87 2.10 2.01 -8.42
C GLY A 87 2.10 0.61 -9.08
N ARG A 88 2.88 -0.34 -8.56
CA ARG A 88 2.92 -1.73 -9.04
C ARG A 88 2.44 -2.70 -7.96
N VAL A 89 1.65 -3.70 -8.34
CA VAL A 89 1.26 -4.81 -7.45
C VAL A 89 1.67 -6.15 -8.04
N GLY A 90 2.32 -7.00 -7.25
CA GLY A 90 2.62 -8.38 -7.63
C GLY A 90 1.34 -9.22 -7.67
N ALA A 91 0.69 -9.39 -6.51
CA ALA A 91 -0.56 -10.13 -6.35
C ALA A 91 -1.61 -9.32 -5.58
N TRP A 92 -2.84 -9.32 -6.06
CA TRP A 92 -4.00 -8.71 -5.43
C TRP A 92 -5.06 -9.77 -5.14
N THR A 93 -5.44 -9.90 -3.87
CA THR A 93 -6.42 -10.88 -3.39
C THR A 93 -7.47 -10.19 -2.54
N SER A 94 -8.74 -10.29 -2.93
CA SER A 94 -9.90 -9.84 -2.14
C SER A 94 -9.94 -8.38 -1.68
N GLY A 95 -9.11 -7.49 -2.23
CA GLY A 95 -9.10 -6.05 -1.90
C GLY A 95 -10.03 -5.20 -2.78
N THR A 96 -10.38 -4.00 -2.33
CA THR A 96 -11.20 -3.04 -3.11
C THR A 96 -10.37 -1.85 -3.56
N VAL A 97 -10.57 -1.39 -4.80
CA VAL A 97 -10.01 -0.12 -5.28
C VAL A 97 -11.09 0.82 -5.79
N GLY A 98 -11.12 2.06 -5.32
CA GLY A 98 -12.03 3.09 -5.83
C GLY A 98 -11.67 3.47 -7.26
N GLN A 99 -10.49 4.05 -7.43
CA GLN A 99 -9.95 4.47 -8.73
C GLN A 99 -8.55 3.91 -8.94
N TRP A 100 -8.36 3.19 -10.05
CA TRP A 100 -7.06 2.74 -10.51
C TRP A 100 -6.65 3.55 -11.74
N LYS A 101 -5.71 4.47 -11.57
CA LYS A 101 -5.23 5.31 -12.68
C LYS A 101 -4.25 4.51 -13.53
N ARG A 102 -3.07 4.22 -12.99
CA ARG A 102 -1.96 3.57 -13.72
C ARG A 102 -1.25 2.57 -12.83
N GLY A 103 -0.63 1.57 -13.45
CA GLY A 103 0.14 0.58 -12.70
C GLY A 103 -0.12 -0.86 -13.15
N PRO A 104 0.91 -1.70 -13.30
CA PRO A 104 0.70 -3.11 -13.57
C PRO A 104 0.31 -3.85 -12.30
N VAL A 105 -0.64 -4.77 -12.44
CA VAL A 105 -0.90 -5.86 -11.48
C VAL A 105 -0.49 -7.17 -12.13
N GLY A 106 0.34 -7.96 -11.44
CA GLY A 106 0.79 -9.26 -11.93
C GLY A 106 -0.34 -10.30 -11.91
N LYS A 107 -0.97 -10.49 -10.74
CA LYS A 107 -2.10 -11.41 -10.53
C LYS A 107 -3.23 -10.70 -9.80
N TRP A 108 -4.44 -10.78 -10.35
CA TRP A 108 -5.66 -10.30 -9.70
C TRP A 108 -6.59 -11.48 -9.42
N THR A 109 -6.73 -11.88 -8.16
CA THR A 109 -7.55 -13.04 -7.77
C THR A 109 -9.02 -12.66 -7.66
N SER A 110 -9.32 -11.56 -6.96
CA SER A 110 -10.69 -11.10 -6.66
C SER A 110 -10.65 -9.67 -6.13
N GLY A 111 -11.79 -8.98 -6.17
CA GLY A 111 -11.93 -7.63 -5.64
C GLY A 111 -12.56 -6.65 -6.63
N PRO A 112 -13.47 -5.76 -6.20
CA PRO A 112 -14.06 -4.77 -7.08
C PRO A 112 -13.08 -3.62 -7.34
N VAL A 113 -13.15 -3.08 -8.56
CA VAL A 113 -12.54 -1.80 -8.90
C VAL A 113 -13.59 -0.87 -9.49
N GLY A 114 -13.76 0.30 -8.87
CA GLY A 114 -14.81 1.26 -9.24
C GLY A 114 -14.57 1.91 -10.60
N GLN A 115 -13.37 2.45 -10.82
CA GLN A 115 -12.98 3.10 -12.06
C GLN A 115 -11.56 2.74 -12.47
N TRP A 116 -11.35 2.56 -13.77
CA TRP A 116 -10.05 2.31 -14.39
C TRP A 116 -9.73 3.40 -15.41
N VAL A 117 -8.58 4.06 -15.28
CA VAL A 117 -8.15 5.15 -16.19
C VAL A 117 -6.89 4.75 -16.95
N ALA A 118 -7.05 3.78 -17.86
CA ALA A 118 -6.12 3.33 -18.91
C ALA A 118 -4.65 3.01 -18.52
N GLY A 119 -4.23 1.77 -18.82
CA GLY A 119 -2.82 1.36 -18.80
C GLY A 119 -2.53 -0.15 -18.72
N TRP A 120 -3.55 -1.02 -18.77
CA TRP A 120 -3.33 -2.46 -18.64
C TRP A 120 -3.40 -3.21 -19.98
N SER A 121 -2.42 -4.10 -20.19
CA SER A 121 -2.49 -5.19 -21.16
C SER A 121 -2.68 -6.49 -20.38
N HIS A 122 -3.89 -7.04 -20.45
CA HIS A 122 -4.19 -8.36 -19.88
C HIS A 122 -3.38 -9.42 -20.63
N ARG A 123 -2.43 -10.08 -19.96
CA ARG A 123 -2.12 -11.47 -20.30
C ARG A 123 -2.83 -12.35 -19.29
N ALA A 124 -4.04 -12.76 -19.65
CA ALA A 124 -4.65 -13.91 -19.02
C ALA A 124 -3.67 -15.07 -19.22
N GLY A 125 -3.13 -15.60 -18.12
CA GLY A 125 -2.51 -16.92 -18.14
C GLY A 125 -3.61 -17.93 -18.44
N LEU A 126 -3.43 -18.65 -19.57
CA LEU A 126 -3.95 -20.00 -19.71
C LEU A 126 -3.27 -20.92 -18.70
#